data_AF-A0A074WYI8-F1
#
_entry.id   AF-A0A074WYI8-F1
#
_cell.length_a   1.000
_cell.length_b   1.000
_cell.length_c   1.000
_cell.angle_alpha   90.00
_cell.angle_beta   90.00
_cell.angle_gamma   90.00
#
_symmetry.space_group_name_H-M   'P 1'
#
loop_
_entity.id
_entity.type
_entity.pdbx_description
1 polymer ?
#
loop_
_entity_poly.entity_id
_entity_poly.type
_entity_poly.pdbx_seq_one_letter_code
_entity_poly.pdbx_strand_id
1 'polypeptide(L)'
;HEGAARAIAAGLARGHTKEKPGYWLHTGGTGILCYKDSANDFATLGQWTDEQYDDLAGVEKVVNLPDEAFHRNVDKIVLEAGTKNKDVVKTVIVCPPTIYGTGRGPVSGRGRQVYEMGKLILSKSLIPVVGQGKARWNNVHIEDLSDLYLLLLERAMAQDSNDDIWGSHGYMFAENGEHVWSDLANMMSQEAEQQGLIKDAKVSALSKDVALDQAGFEAVSWAL
;
A
#
# COMPACT_ATOMS: atom_id res chain seq x y z
N HIS A 1 -6.55 3.76 -12.08
CA HIS A 1 -7.66 3.92 -13.04
C HIS A 1 -7.27 3.26 -14.37
N GLU A 2 -8.07 2.32 -14.87
CA GLU A 2 -7.70 1.51 -16.05
C GLU A 2 -7.46 2.33 -17.32
N GLY A 3 -8.31 3.31 -17.60
CA GLY A 3 -8.17 4.13 -18.81
C GLY A 3 -6.80 4.83 -18.90
N ALA A 4 -6.28 5.30 -17.76
CA ALA A 4 -4.97 5.94 -17.70
C ALA A 4 -3.84 4.91 -17.90
N ALA A 5 -3.94 3.74 -17.26
CA ALA A 5 -2.98 2.66 -17.40
C ALA A 5 -2.87 2.17 -18.86
N ARG A 6 -4.01 1.99 -19.55
CA ARG A 6 -4.02 1.61 -20.97
C ARG A 6 -3.41 2.68 -21.86
N ALA A 7 -3.68 3.96 -21.57
CA ALA A 7 -3.09 5.07 -22.31
C ALA A 7 -1.56 5.16 -22.13
N ILE A 8 -1.07 5.00 -20.90
CA ILE A 8 0.37 4.96 -20.60
C ILE A 8 1.03 3.79 -21.33
N ALA A 9 0.48 2.57 -21.20
CA ALA A 9 1.00 1.39 -21.88
C ALA A 9 1.09 1.59 -23.40
N ALA A 10 0.02 2.11 -24.03
CA ALA A 10 0.00 2.37 -25.47
C ALA A 10 0.95 3.51 -25.89
N GLY A 11 1.17 4.50 -25.03
CA GLY A 11 2.14 5.57 -25.24
C GLY A 11 3.57 5.04 -25.23
N LEU A 12 3.93 4.28 -24.19
CA LEU A 12 5.25 3.69 -24.03
C LEU A 12 5.60 2.75 -25.19
N ALA A 13 4.70 1.83 -25.54
CA ALA A 13 4.94 0.86 -26.61
C ALA A 13 5.12 1.51 -28.00
N ARG A 14 4.49 2.67 -28.26
CA ARG A 14 4.61 3.39 -29.54
C ARG A 14 5.76 4.40 -29.58
N GLY A 15 6.11 4.97 -28.43
CA GLY A 15 7.04 6.10 -28.34
C GLY A 15 8.49 5.71 -28.05
N HIS A 16 8.76 4.45 -27.70
CA HIS A 16 10.07 3.96 -27.30
C HIS A 16 10.60 2.88 -28.25
N THR A 17 11.90 2.62 -28.18
CA THR A 17 12.59 1.56 -28.95
C THR A 17 13.47 0.72 -28.03
N LYS A 18 14.11 -0.32 -28.57
CA LYS A 18 15.02 -1.17 -27.79
C LYS A 18 16.27 -0.41 -27.31
N GLU A 19 16.73 0.55 -28.10
CA GLU A 19 17.89 1.39 -27.82
C GLU A 19 17.55 2.54 -26.86
N LYS A 20 16.25 2.83 -26.69
CA LYS A 20 15.74 3.85 -25.78
C LYS A 20 14.44 3.35 -25.11
N PRO A 21 14.53 2.34 -24.22
CA PRO A 21 13.36 1.76 -23.61
C PRO A 21 12.63 2.77 -22.72
N GLY A 22 11.33 2.55 -22.56
CA GLY A 22 10.47 3.32 -21.67
C GLY A 22 10.31 2.60 -20.33
N TYR A 23 10.46 3.33 -19.22
CA TYR A 23 10.32 2.80 -17.87
C TYR A 23 9.03 3.32 -17.23
N TRP A 24 8.24 2.40 -16.69
CA TRP A 24 7.02 2.70 -15.96
C TRP A 24 7.13 2.22 -14.52
N LEU A 25 7.38 3.17 -13.62
CA LEU A 25 7.32 2.97 -12.18
C LEU A 25 5.87 3.23 -11.77
N HIS A 26 5.11 2.16 -11.54
CA HIS A 26 3.70 2.23 -11.18
C HIS A 26 3.52 2.13 -9.67
N THR A 27 2.88 3.13 -9.06
CA THR A 27 2.44 3.03 -7.67
C THR A 27 1.13 2.24 -7.60
N GLY A 28 1.21 1.00 -7.10
CA GLY A 28 0.07 0.16 -6.75
C GLY A 28 -0.37 0.39 -5.29
N GLY A 29 -0.94 -0.63 -4.67
CA GLY A 29 -1.30 -0.59 -3.25
C GLY A 29 -1.43 -1.99 -2.66
N THR A 30 -0.94 -2.18 -1.43
CA THR A 30 -1.02 -3.48 -0.74
C THR A 30 -2.43 -3.89 -0.34
N GLY A 31 -3.41 -3.00 -0.49
CA GLY A 31 -4.83 -3.36 -0.39
C GLY A 31 -5.20 -4.52 -1.30
N ILE A 32 -4.44 -4.80 -2.36
CA ILE A 32 -4.57 -6.01 -3.20
C ILE A 32 -4.59 -7.31 -2.38
N LEU A 33 -3.92 -7.33 -1.21
CA LEU A 33 -3.86 -8.49 -0.33
C LEU A 33 -5.12 -8.67 0.54
N CYS A 34 -5.96 -7.64 0.67
CA CYS A 34 -7.21 -7.65 1.46
C CYS A 34 -8.41 -8.25 0.68
N TYR A 35 -8.15 -8.99 -0.39
CA TYR A 35 -9.20 -9.55 -1.24
C TYR A 35 -10.04 -10.61 -0.50
N LYS A 36 -9.45 -11.33 0.46
CA LYS A 36 -10.18 -12.32 1.28
C LYS A 36 -11.15 -11.65 2.24
N ASP A 37 -10.77 -10.53 2.85
CA ASP A 37 -11.64 -9.72 3.69
C ASP A 37 -12.81 -9.15 2.88
N SER A 38 -12.54 -8.69 1.67
CA SER A 38 -13.61 -8.21 0.79
C SER A 38 -14.55 -9.33 0.35
N ALA A 39 -13.99 -10.50 0.01
CA ALA A 39 -14.77 -11.67 -0.42
C ALA A 39 -15.64 -12.27 0.69
N ASN A 40 -15.28 -12.08 1.97
CA ASN A 40 -16.06 -12.54 3.11
C ASN A 40 -16.95 -11.45 3.73
N ASP A 41 -17.16 -10.33 3.02
CA ASP A 41 -17.89 -9.14 3.50
C ASP A 41 -17.39 -8.61 4.85
N PHE A 42 -16.06 -8.69 5.06
CA PHE A 42 -15.38 -8.21 6.25
C PHE A 42 -15.86 -8.91 7.53
N ALA A 43 -16.27 -10.18 7.43
CA ALA A 43 -16.78 -10.94 8.57
C ALA A 43 -15.71 -11.27 9.62
N THR A 44 -14.43 -11.19 9.27
CA THR A 44 -13.29 -11.57 10.12
C THR A 44 -12.39 -10.40 10.51
N LEU A 45 -12.91 -9.17 10.52
CA LEU A 45 -12.14 -7.98 10.85
C LEU A 45 -11.33 -8.12 12.15
N GLY A 46 -10.08 -7.72 12.09
CA GLY A 46 -9.13 -7.69 13.19
C GLY A 46 -8.58 -9.08 13.54
N GLN A 47 -8.84 -10.11 12.74
CA GLN A 47 -8.18 -11.42 12.85
C GLN A 47 -6.85 -11.39 12.09
N TRP A 48 -5.88 -12.16 12.58
CA TRP A 48 -4.59 -12.36 11.91
C TRP A 48 -4.53 -13.74 11.28
N THR A 49 -3.78 -13.87 10.18
CA THR A 49 -3.47 -15.15 9.53
C THR A 49 -1.97 -15.26 9.28
N ASP A 50 -1.40 -16.46 9.38
CA ASP A 50 0.03 -16.69 9.08
C ASP A 50 0.35 -16.75 7.57
N GLU A 51 -0.63 -16.45 6.70
CA GLU A 51 -0.39 -16.40 5.27
C GLU A 51 0.50 -15.20 4.92
N GLN A 52 1.53 -15.47 4.13
CA GLN A 52 2.45 -14.45 3.64
C GLN A 52 2.43 -14.41 2.10
N TYR A 53 2.75 -13.23 1.58
CA TYR A 53 2.99 -12.97 0.17
C TYR A 53 4.42 -12.44 0.07
N ASP A 54 5.19 -13.06 -0.81
CA ASP A 54 6.60 -12.78 -1.04
C ASP A 54 6.74 -12.34 -2.50
N ASP A 55 7.24 -11.15 -2.72
CA ASP A 55 7.48 -10.51 -4.01
C ASP A 55 8.90 -10.77 -4.56
N LEU A 56 9.74 -11.50 -3.82
CA LEU A 56 11.06 -11.93 -4.25
C LEU A 56 11.03 -13.37 -4.79
N ALA A 57 11.02 -14.38 -3.92
CA ALA A 57 11.02 -15.79 -4.37
C ALA A 57 9.61 -16.29 -4.71
N GLY A 58 8.59 -15.68 -4.09
CA GLY A 58 7.18 -16.02 -4.25
C GLY A 58 6.41 -15.19 -5.27
N VAL A 59 7.08 -14.35 -6.08
CA VAL A 59 6.44 -13.33 -6.93
C VAL A 59 5.34 -13.88 -7.84
N GLU A 60 5.47 -15.13 -8.29
CA GLU A 60 4.45 -15.83 -9.07
C GLU A 60 3.08 -15.87 -8.37
N LYS A 61 3.04 -16.02 -7.04
CA LYS A 61 1.79 -15.96 -6.27
C LYS A 61 1.18 -14.56 -6.32
N VAL A 62 2.01 -13.52 -6.28
CA VAL A 62 1.59 -12.11 -6.24
C VAL A 62 1.05 -11.65 -7.59
N VAL A 63 1.76 -11.96 -8.68
CA VAL A 63 1.35 -11.54 -10.03
C VAL A 63 0.16 -12.34 -10.58
N ASN A 64 -0.26 -13.40 -9.88
CA ASN A 64 -1.41 -14.25 -10.22
C ASN A 64 -2.55 -14.20 -9.18
N LEU A 65 -2.64 -13.13 -8.38
CA LEU A 65 -3.78 -12.91 -7.47
C LEU A 65 -5.13 -12.82 -8.23
N PRO A 66 -6.27 -13.16 -7.56
CA PRO A 66 -7.60 -13.13 -8.17
C PRO A 66 -7.99 -11.77 -8.75
N ASP A 67 -8.81 -11.77 -9.79
CA ASP A 67 -9.21 -10.56 -10.52
C ASP A 67 -10.05 -9.59 -9.66
N GLU A 68 -10.72 -10.11 -8.62
CA GLU A 68 -11.50 -9.35 -7.65
C GLU A 68 -10.64 -8.61 -6.62
N ALA A 69 -9.35 -8.91 -6.55
CA ALA A 69 -8.43 -8.23 -5.64
C ALA A 69 -8.33 -6.74 -5.98
N PHE A 70 -8.25 -5.89 -4.95
CA PHE A 70 -8.10 -4.45 -5.15
C PHE A 70 -6.88 -4.14 -6.01
N HIS A 71 -6.97 -3.11 -6.86
CA HIS A 71 -5.90 -2.70 -7.78
C HIS A 71 -5.57 -3.69 -8.91
N ARG A 72 -5.96 -4.97 -8.82
CA ARG A 72 -5.58 -6.03 -9.77
C ARG A 72 -5.91 -5.70 -11.21
N ASN A 73 -7.07 -5.07 -11.45
CA ASN A 73 -7.48 -4.64 -12.79
C ASN A 73 -6.47 -3.68 -13.46
N VAL A 74 -5.79 -2.83 -12.68
CA VAL A 74 -4.74 -1.93 -13.16
C VAL A 74 -3.39 -2.63 -13.22
N ASP A 75 -3.02 -3.38 -12.18
CA ASP A 75 -1.75 -4.11 -12.12
C ASP A 75 -1.56 -5.05 -13.32
N LYS A 76 -2.63 -5.74 -13.74
CA LYS A 76 -2.61 -6.59 -14.94
C LYS A 76 -2.20 -5.82 -16.19
N ILE A 77 -2.70 -4.60 -16.37
CA ILE A 77 -2.37 -3.76 -17.53
C ILE A 77 -0.89 -3.37 -17.52
N VAL A 78 -0.35 -3.06 -16.34
CA VAL A 78 1.07 -2.70 -16.16
C VAL A 78 1.96 -3.90 -16.46
N LEU A 79 1.70 -5.05 -15.83
CA LEU A 79 2.46 -6.29 -16.05
C LEU A 79 2.40 -6.74 -17.51
N GLU A 80 1.21 -6.68 -18.13
CA GLU A 80 1.05 -7.00 -19.55
C GLU A 80 1.85 -6.06 -20.46
N ALA A 81 1.94 -4.77 -20.13
CA ALA A 81 2.72 -3.81 -20.92
C ALA A 81 4.20 -4.18 -20.95
N GLY A 82 4.78 -4.52 -19.78
CA GLY A 82 6.16 -4.97 -19.66
C GLY A 82 6.40 -6.35 -20.26
N THR A 83 5.42 -7.25 -20.20
CA THR A 83 5.56 -8.61 -20.75
C THR A 83 5.46 -8.63 -22.27
N LYS A 84 4.43 -7.98 -22.83
CA LYS A 84 4.18 -7.95 -24.29
C LYS A 84 5.24 -7.16 -25.06
N ASN A 85 5.84 -6.16 -24.41
CA ASN A 85 6.80 -5.25 -25.05
C ASN A 85 8.15 -5.28 -24.33
N LYS A 86 8.58 -6.43 -23.80
CA LYS A 86 9.75 -6.54 -22.88
C LYS A 86 11.04 -5.90 -23.35
N ASP A 87 11.26 -5.83 -24.66
CA ASP A 87 12.47 -5.25 -25.25
C ASP A 87 12.40 -3.71 -25.29
N VAL A 88 11.22 -3.12 -25.12
CA VAL A 88 10.94 -1.68 -25.32
C VAL A 88 10.35 -1.03 -24.07
N VAL A 89 9.59 -1.77 -23.26
CA VAL A 89 8.90 -1.27 -22.07
C VAL A 89 9.33 -2.09 -20.86
N LYS A 90 9.82 -1.38 -19.85
CA LYS A 90 10.20 -1.91 -18.54
C LYS A 90 9.21 -1.40 -17.51
N THR A 91 8.61 -2.31 -16.74
CA THR A 91 7.57 -1.96 -15.77
C THR A 91 7.94 -2.48 -14.39
N VAL A 92 7.65 -1.70 -13.36
CA VAL A 92 7.70 -2.16 -11.97
C VAL A 92 6.47 -1.63 -11.24
N ILE A 93 5.80 -2.48 -10.47
CA ILE A 93 4.70 -2.10 -9.58
C ILE A 93 5.25 -2.04 -8.17
N VAL A 94 5.16 -0.87 -7.55
CA VAL A 94 5.53 -0.65 -6.15
C VAL A 94 4.26 -0.51 -5.33
N CYS A 95 4.03 -1.47 -4.43
CA CYS A 95 2.90 -1.55 -3.52
C CYS A 95 3.37 -1.19 -2.11
N PRO A 96 3.31 0.09 -1.71
CA PRO A 96 3.59 0.47 -0.34
C PRO A 96 2.43 0.06 0.58
N PRO A 97 2.73 -0.40 1.82
CA PRO A 97 1.74 -0.73 2.83
C PRO A 97 1.30 0.52 3.59
N THR A 98 1.21 0.49 4.92
CA THR A 98 0.92 1.70 5.70
C THR A 98 2.09 2.67 5.62
N ILE A 99 1.91 3.75 4.86
CA ILE A 99 2.88 4.84 4.74
C ILE A 99 2.73 5.80 5.92
N TYR A 100 3.82 6.09 6.62
CA TYR A 100 3.86 7.06 7.71
C TYR A 100 5.00 8.09 7.54
N GLY A 101 4.95 9.16 8.33
CA GLY A 101 5.87 10.29 8.23
C GLY A 101 5.28 11.51 7.51
N THR A 102 5.98 12.65 7.59
CA THR A 102 5.57 13.90 6.93
C THR A 102 6.01 13.88 5.46
N GLY A 103 5.07 14.01 4.54
CA GLY A 103 5.37 14.03 3.11
C GLY A 103 6.26 15.22 2.71
N ARG A 104 7.18 14.96 1.78
CA ARG A 104 8.19 15.93 1.28
C ARG A 104 7.85 16.55 -0.09
N GLY A 105 6.76 16.11 -0.71
CA GLY A 105 6.32 16.54 -2.03
C GLY A 105 5.46 17.82 -2.00
N PRO A 106 5.20 18.45 -3.16
CA PRO A 106 4.47 19.72 -3.26
C PRO A 106 2.96 19.60 -3.06
N VAL A 107 2.46 18.39 -2.82
CA VAL A 107 1.03 18.06 -2.70
C VAL A 107 0.66 17.84 -1.22
N SER A 108 -0.16 16.82 -0.93
CA SER A 108 -0.49 16.43 0.43
C SER A 108 0.76 15.92 1.18
N GLY A 109 1.17 16.63 2.22
CA GLY A 109 2.16 16.16 3.20
C GLY A 109 1.57 15.23 4.27
N ARG A 110 0.26 14.98 4.26
CA ARG A 110 -0.44 14.12 5.22
C ARG A 110 -0.66 12.71 4.67
N GLY A 111 -0.48 11.70 5.52
CA GLY A 111 -0.90 10.33 5.28
C GLY A 111 -2.42 10.13 5.43
N ARG A 112 -2.87 8.88 5.34
CA ARG A 112 -4.29 8.51 5.46
C ARG A 112 -4.59 7.74 6.74
N GLN A 113 -4.18 6.47 6.82
CA GLN A 113 -4.60 5.56 7.89
C GLN A 113 -4.16 6.03 9.29
N VAL A 114 -2.85 6.27 9.48
CA VAL A 114 -2.29 6.75 10.76
C VAL A 114 -2.77 8.16 11.08
N TYR A 115 -2.89 9.03 10.06
CA TYR A 115 -3.37 10.40 10.26
C TYR A 115 -4.81 10.43 10.78
N GLU A 116 -5.74 9.70 10.15
CA GLU A 116 -7.14 9.68 10.59
C GLU A 116 -7.28 8.99 11.97
N MET A 117 -6.44 8.00 12.28
CA MET A 117 -6.39 7.40 13.63
C MET A 117 -5.96 8.43 14.67
N GLY A 118 -4.87 9.17 14.41
CA GLY A 118 -4.39 10.22 15.31
C GLY A 118 -5.41 11.34 15.50
N LYS A 119 -6.07 11.76 14.42
CA LYS A 119 -7.17 12.73 14.48
C LYS A 119 -8.33 12.23 15.33
N LEU A 120 -8.71 10.95 15.21
CA LEU A 120 -9.78 10.37 16.03
C LEU A 120 -9.39 10.35 17.52
N ILE A 121 -8.18 9.89 17.84
CA ILE A 121 -7.62 9.87 19.19
C ILE A 121 -7.63 11.28 19.79
N LEU A 122 -7.08 12.27 19.08
CA LEU A 122 -6.95 13.64 19.56
C LEU A 122 -8.31 14.36 19.70
N SER A 123 -9.25 14.10 18.80
CA SER A 123 -10.55 14.79 18.81
C SER A 123 -11.59 14.17 19.75
N LYS A 124 -11.46 12.87 20.06
CA LYS A 124 -12.46 12.13 20.85
C LYS A 124 -11.91 11.49 22.12
N SER A 125 -10.60 11.56 22.38
CA SER A 125 -9.93 10.85 23.48
C SER A 125 -10.29 9.35 23.49
N LEU A 126 -10.24 8.74 22.31
CA LEU A 126 -10.72 7.38 22.07
C LEU A 126 -9.63 6.57 21.35
N ILE A 127 -9.36 5.37 21.84
CA ILE A 127 -8.43 4.42 21.24
C ILE A 127 -9.26 3.44 20.40
N PRO A 128 -9.26 3.57 19.06
CA PRO A 128 -10.11 2.74 18.22
C PRO A 128 -9.57 1.32 18.12
N VAL A 129 -10.43 0.34 18.35
CA VAL A 129 -10.15 -1.08 18.08
C VAL A 129 -11.26 -1.63 17.20
N VAL A 130 -10.96 -1.91 15.93
CA VAL A 130 -11.95 -2.43 14.98
C VAL A 130 -11.87 -3.96 14.96
N GLY A 131 -13.03 -4.63 15.01
CA GLY A 131 -13.09 -6.09 15.05
C GLY A 131 -12.35 -6.68 16.26
N GLN A 132 -11.53 -7.71 16.04
CA GLN A 132 -10.70 -8.29 17.12
C GLN A 132 -9.42 -7.50 17.46
N GLY A 133 -9.09 -6.45 16.69
CA GLY A 133 -7.94 -5.59 16.96
C GLY A 133 -6.56 -6.20 16.72
N LYS A 134 -6.47 -7.41 16.18
CA LYS A 134 -5.20 -8.13 15.94
C LYS A 134 -4.75 -8.09 14.49
N ALA A 135 -5.37 -7.24 13.67
CA ALA A 135 -4.92 -7.01 12.31
C ALA A 135 -3.47 -6.50 12.34
N ARG A 136 -2.59 -7.22 11.65
CA ARG A 136 -1.15 -6.94 11.55
C ARG A 136 -0.83 -6.54 10.13
N TRP A 137 -0.15 -5.42 9.97
CA TRP A 137 0.23 -4.86 8.68
C TRP A 137 1.70 -4.48 8.67
N ASN A 138 2.30 -4.54 7.50
CA ASN A 138 3.59 -3.90 7.25
C ASN A 138 3.43 -2.37 7.20
N ASN A 139 4.51 -1.64 7.40
CA ASN A 139 4.57 -0.20 7.28
C ASN A 139 5.87 0.24 6.60
N VAL A 140 5.88 1.48 6.12
CA VAL A 140 7.06 2.11 5.51
C VAL A 140 7.08 3.60 5.81
N HIS A 141 8.24 4.13 6.20
CA HIS A 141 8.39 5.57 6.32
C HIS A 141 8.47 6.21 4.93
N ILE A 142 7.89 7.40 4.77
CA ILE A 142 7.85 8.11 3.49
C ILE A 142 9.23 8.43 2.93
N GLU A 143 10.24 8.58 3.79
CA GLU A 143 11.63 8.77 3.34
C GLU A 143 12.19 7.51 2.67
N ASP A 144 12.07 6.35 3.32
CA ASP A 144 12.54 5.08 2.74
C ASP A 144 11.80 4.73 1.45
N LEU A 145 10.48 4.98 1.41
CA LEU A 145 9.70 4.79 0.20
C LEU A 145 10.19 5.70 -0.93
N SER A 146 10.50 6.96 -0.62
CA SER A 146 11.02 7.91 -1.62
C SER A 146 12.40 7.49 -2.12
N ASP A 147 13.25 6.98 -1.25
CA ASP A 147 14.58 6.46 -1.60
C ASP A 147 14.47 5.23 -2.52
N LEU A 148 13.50 4.33 -2.30
CA LEU A 148 13.22 3.24 -3.23
C LEU A 148 12.86 3.74 -4.64
N TYR A 149 11.99 4.75 -4.75
CA TYR A 149 11.65 5.34 -6.05
C TYR A 149 12.86 6.00 -6.72
N LEU A 150 13.73 6.66 -5.93
CA LEU A 150 14.98 7.22 -6.44
C LEU A 150 15.89 6.12 -7.00
N LEU A 151 16.07 5.02 -6.27
CA LEU A 151 16.87 3.87 -6.74
C LEU A 151 16.30 3.28 -8.03
N LEU A 152 14.98 3.08 -8.12
CA LEU A 152 14.34 2.59 -9.35
C LEU A 152 14.53 3.56 -10.52
N LEU A 153 14.45 4.87 -10.27
CA LEU A 153 14.72 5.90 -11.28
C LEU A 153 16.17 5.88 -11.75
N GLU A 154 17.13 5.76 -10.84
CA GLU A 154 18.56 5.66 -11.17
C GLU A 154 18.84 4.41 -12.03
N ARG A 155 18.24 3.27 -11.68
CA ARG A 155 18.32 2.05 -12.50
C ARG A 155 17.70 2.23 -13.89
N ALA A 156 16.55 2.89 -13.98
CA ALA A 156 15.92 3.22 -15.26
C ALA A 156 16.80 4.15 -16.12
N MET A 157 17.44 5.15 -15.52
CA MET A 157 18.38 6.06 -16.20
C MET A 157 19.66 5.35 -16.67
N ALA A 158 20.10 4.33 -15.93
CA ALA A 158 21.19 3.44 -16.34
C ALA A 158 20.79 2.43 -17.42
N GLN A 159 19.55 2.48 -17.93
CA GLN A 159 18.98 1.52 -18.87
C GLN A 159 19.07 0.06 -18.38
N ASP A 160 18.90 -0.14 -17.08
CA ASP A 160 18.88 -1.48 -16.50
C ASP A 160 17.74 -2.33 -17.10
N SER A 161 18.03 -3.60 -17.36
CA SER A 161 17.11 -4.55 -17.97
C SER A 161 17.00 -5.86 -17.19
N ASN A 162 17.38 -5.88 -15.91
CA ASN A 162 17.20 -7.03 -15.04
C ASN A 162 15.72 -7.44 -14.94
N ASP A 163 15.39 -8.64 -15.41
CA ASP A 163 14.03 -9.16 -15.41
C ASP A 163 13.48 -9.43 -13.99
N ASP A 164 14.35 -9.57 -12.97
CA ASP A 164 13.93 -9.67 -11.56
C ASP A 164 13.38 -8.36 -10.99
N ILE A 165 13.65 -7.23 -11.67
CA ILE A 165 13.21 -5.88 -11.24
C ILE A 165 12.16 -5.33 -12.22
N TRP A 166 12.22 -5.73 -13.48
CA TRP A 166 11.42 -5.15 -14.55
C TRP A 166 10.58 -6.20 -15.29
N GLY A 167 9.37 -5.82 -15.67
CA GLY A 167 8.50 -6.63 -16.53
C GLY A 167 7.62 -7.57 -15.73
N SER A 168 7.63 -8.86 -16.06
CA SER A 168 6.74 -9.88 -15.48
C SER A 168 6.97 -10.10 -13.99
N HIS A 169 8.18 -9.88 -13.49
CA HIS A 169 8.55 -10.00 -12.08
C HIS A 169 8.78 -8.65 -11.39
N GLY A 170 8.55 -7.54 -12.10
CA GLY A 170 8.65 -6.20 -11.53
C GLY A 170 7.49 -5.87 -10.60
N TYR A 171 7.50 -6.45 -9.40
CA TYR A 171 6.52 -6.23 -8.35
C TYR A 171 7.25 -6.10 -7.01
N MET A 172 6.94 -5.08 -6.22
CA MET A 172 7.64 -4.76 -4.98
C MET A 172 6.67 -4.39 -3.87
N PHE A 173 6.67 -5.13 -2.76
CA PHE A 173 6.07 -4.70 -1.50
C PHE A 173 7.09 -3.85 -0.74
N ALA A 174 6.88 -2.54 -0.76
CA ALA A 174 7.84 -1.58 -0.22
C ALA A 174 7.63 -1.40 1.28
N GLU A 175 8.25 -2.24 2.10
CA GLU A 175 8.10 -2.26 3.56
C GLU A 175 9.43 -2.18 4.30
N ASN A 176 9.40 -1.76 5.57
CA ASN A 176 10.56 -1.83 6.46
C ASN A 176 10.18 -2.01 7.93
N GLY A 177 9.04 -2.65 8.19
CA GLY A 177 8.50 -2.78 9.53
C GLY A 177 7.09 -3.34 9.55
N GLU A 178 6.65 -3.74 10.74
CA GLU A 178 5.31 -4.27 10.99
C GLU A 178 4.67 -3.62 12.21
N HIS A 179 3.34 -3.70 12.30
CA HIS A 179 2.57 -3.24 13.44
C HIS A 179 1.26 -4.00 13.57
N VAL A 180 0.75 -4.10 14.79
CA VAL A 180 -0.65 -4.44 15.05
C VAL A 180 -1.42 -3.13 15.25
N TRP A 181 -2.57 -2.99 14.60
CA TRP A 181 -3.31 -1.73 14.60
C TRP A 181 -3.74 -1.27 15.99
N SER A 182 -4.15 -2.19 16.87
CA SER A 182 -4.53 -1.83 18.24
C SER A 182 -3.33 -1.41 19.08
N ASP A 183 -2.16 -2.03 18.89
CA ASP A 183 -0.92 -1.63 19.56
C ASP A 183 -0.48 -0.24 19.10
N LEU A 184 -0.56 0.04 17.78
CA LEU A 184 -0.29 1.37 17.24
C LEU A 184 -1.26 2.42 17.79
N ALA A 185 -2.56 2.12 17.87
CA ALA A 185 -3.56 3.02 18.43
C ALA A 185 -3.26 3.36 19.91
N ASN A 186 -2.89 2.34 20.70
CA ASN A 186 -2.48 2.53 22.09
C ASN A 186 -1.21 3.40 22.20
N MET A 187 -0.19 3.12 21.39
CA MET A 187 1.06 3.89 21.36
C MET A 187 0.79 5.36 21.03
N MET A 188 -0.02 5.63 20.01
CA MET A 188 -0.39 6.99 19.61
C MET A 188 -1.16 7.72 20.71
N SER A 189 -2.04 7.01 21.43
CA SER A 189 -2.77 7.58 22.57
C SER A 189 -1.86 7.92 23.74
N GLN A 190 -0.93 7.04 24.08
CA GLN A 190 0.05 7.27 25.15
C GLN A 190 0.94 8.48 24.84
N GLU A 191 1.39 8.60 23.60
CA GLU A 191 2.17 9.76 23.15
C GLU A 191 1.35 11.06 23.25
N ALA A 192 0.08 11.03 22.84
CA ALA A 192 -0.80 12.20 22.96
C ALA A 192 -1.07 12.61 24.43
N GLU A 193 -1.18 11.65 25.35
CA GLU A 193 -1.29 11.92 26.79
C GLU A 193 0.01 12.50 27.36
N GLN A 194 1.16 11.96 26.98
CA GLN A 194 2.48 12.45 27.40
C GLN A 194 2.71 13.90 26.96
N GLN A 195 2.23 14.27 25.78
CA GLN A 195 2.25 15.64 25.28
C GLN A 195 1.16 16.54 25.91
N GLY A 196 0.28 16.00 26.74
CA GLY A 196 -0.81 16.73 27.40
C GLY A 196 -1.93 17.16 26.45
N LEU A 197 -2.04 16.54 25.27
CA LEU A 197 -3.04 16.86 24.24
C LEU A 197 -4.41 16.26 24.56
N ILE A 198 -4.44 15.12 25.25
CA ILE A 198 -5.64 14.43 25.71
C ILE A 198 -5.45 13.95 27.16
N LYS A 199 -6.53 13.46 27.78
CA LYS A 199 -6.52 12.84 29.12
C LYS A 199 -7.46 11.66 29.15
N ASP A 200 -7.05 10.60 29.85
CA ASP A 200 -7.85 9.43 30.19
C ASP A 200 -8.53 8.79 28.97
N ALA A 201 -7.75 8.57 27.89
CA ALA A 201 -8.29 8.01 26.66
C ALA A 201 -8.83 6.59 26.89
N LYS A 202 -10.00 6.29 26.31
CA LYS A 202 -10.67 4.99 26.51
C LYS A 202 -10.62 4.15 25.25
N VAL A 203 -10.31 2.87 25.43
CA VAL A 203 -10.46 1.85 24.37
C VAL A 203 -11.93 1.76 23.99
N SER A 204 -12.20 1.84 22.69
CA SER A 204 -13.52 1.66 22.12
C SER A 204 -13.47 0.62 21.01
N ALA A 205 -14.20 -0.48 21.23
CA ALA A 205 -14.48 -1.44 20.18
C ALA A 205 -15.43 -0.79 19.15
N LEU A 206 -15.06 -0.81 17.88
CA LEU A 206 -15.86 -0.28 16.78
C LEU A 206 -16.32 -1.44 15.88
N SER A 207 -17.61 -1.45 15.55
CA SER A 207 -18.08 -2.26 14.41
C SER A 207 -17.59 -1.66 13.09
N LYS A 208 -17.70 -2.43 11.99
CA LYS A 208 -17.40 -1.96 10.63
C LYS A 208 -18.12 -0.64 10.31
N ASP A 209 -19.42 -0.57 10.58
CA ASP A 209 -20.24 0.62 10.27
C ASP A 209 -19.83 1.82 11.13
N VAL A 210 -19.61 1.61 12.43
CA VAL A 210 -19.16 2.69 13.32
C VAL A 210 -17.78 3.19 12.93
N ALA A 211 -16.87 2.30 12.53
CA ALA A 211 -15.54 2.66 12.02
C ALA A 211 -15.67 3.49 10.74
N LEU A 212 -16.50 3.05 9.79
CA LEU A 212 -16.78 3.76 8.55
C LEU A 212 -17.29 5.18 8.80
N ASP A 213 -18.16 5.36 9.80
CA ASP A 213 -18.65 6.68 10.20
C ASP A 213 -17.57 7.58 10.83
N GLN A 214 -16.49 7.02 11.38
CA GLN A 214 -15.40 7.81 11.97
C GLN A 214 -14.47 8.41 10.91
N ALA A 215 -14.01 7.59 9.97
CA ALA A 215 -13.00 8.01 9.00
C ALA A 215 -13.11 7.30 7.63
N GLY A 216 -14.28 6.83 7.25
CA GLY A 216 -14.48 6.10 6.00
C GLY A 216 -13.70 4.79 5.97
N PHE A 217 -13.23 4.41 4.78
CA PHE A 217 -12.53 3.14 4.58
C PHE A 217 -11.18 3.09 5.31
N GLU A 218 -10.55 4.23 5.58
CA GLU A 218 -9.34 4.32 6.38
C GLU A 218 -9.54 3.68 7.76
N ALA A 219 -10.68 3.90 8.40
CA ALA A 219 -10.97 3.28 9.70
C ALA A 219 -11.22 1.77 9.58
N VAL A 220 -11.91 1.33 8.52
CA VAL A 220 -12.11 -0.11 8.26
C VAL A 220 -10.75 -0.80 8.04
N SER A 221 -9.82 -0.12 7.38
CA SER A 221 -8.46 -0.63 7.11
C SER A 221 -7.62 -0.90 8.36
N TRP A 222 -8.01 -0.39 9.54
CA TRP A 222 -7.36 -0.71 10.82
C TRP A 222 -7.67 -2.13 11.31
N ALA A 223 -8.45 -2.89 10.56
CA ALA A 223 -8.82 -4.26 10.89
C ALA A 223 -8.76 -5.22 9.68
N LEU A 224 -8.12 -4.80 8.59
CA LEU A 224 -7.81 -5.65 7.43
C LEU A 224 -6.43 -6.30 7.55
#